data_AF-A0AAW1KQN8-F1
#
_entry.id   AF-A0AAW1KQN8-F1
#
_cell.length_a   1.000
_cell.length_b   1.000
_cell.length_c   1.000
_cell.angle_alpha   90.00
_cell.angle_beta   90.00
_cell.angle_gamma   90.00
#
_symmetry.space_group_name_H-M   'P 1'
#
loop_
_entity.id
_entity.type
_entity.pdbx_description
1 polymer ?
#
loop_
_entity_poly.entity_id
_entity_poly.type
_entity_poly.pdbx_seq_one_letter_code
_entity_poly.pdbx_strand_id
1 'polypeptide(L)'
;MQKLRRTGHFAKVCLSKAAETNRKGKQSHVKENKPRANNTDAVEQNSDEESFSIHMYSVGSTKTPRIEVIIYKTPVNCIIDSGSSVNVVSADTFYNLNDKPRLSKDNTRIYVYNSKQELSLLGFLENKVSYGKTETTAKIFVVKGHSTPLLSYDTVVKLGILHITFSTEMTETKIIKDKFPEVFQGTSKLKGNEVYLFIGPTVVLVAQKHRRLSFSIRDKVEEGLKRLQQNDIIERVTTPTPWLSPIVVVPKPNNANAI
;
A
#
# COMPACT_ATOMS: atom_id res chain seq x y z
N MET A 1 -3.51 56.90 -3.51
CA MET A 1 -2.90 55.55 -3.58
C MET A 1 -1.41 55.71 -3.90
N GLN A 2 -0.52 55.51 -2.92
CA GLN A 2 0.93 55.66 -3.13
C GLN A 2 1.49 54.46 -3.91
N LYS A 3 2.09 54.74 -5.08
CA LYS A 3 2.75 53.76 -5.96
C LYS A 3 4.19 53.51 -5.49
N LEU A 4 4.53 52.24 -5.22
CA LEU A 4 5.92 51.77 -5.20
C LEU A 4 6.43 51.63 -6.64
N ARG A 5 7.70 51.96 -6.89
CA ARG A 5 8.35 52.04 -8.22
C ARG A 5 8.59 50.69 -8.92
N ARG A 6 7.59 49.81 -8.95
CA ARG A 6 7.54 48.62 -9.82
C ARG A 6 6.11 48.46 -10.35
N THR A 7 5.95 48.53 -11.66
CA THR A 7 4.65 48.40 -12.33
C THR A 7 4.04 47.02 -12.05
N GLY A 8 2.79 46.98 -11.55
CA GLY A 8 2.03 45.74 -11.32
C GLY A 8 1.99 45.20 -9.87
N HIS A 9 2.58 45.88 -8.88
CA HIS A 9 2.63 45.37 -7.50
C HIS A 9 1.73 46.15 -6.51
N PHE A 10 0.83 45.45 -5.81
CA PHE A 10 -0.10 46.03 -4.83
C PHE A 10 0.48 45.96 -3.41
N ALA A 11 0.59 47.12 -2.76
CA ALA A 11 1.26 47.29 -1.46
C ALA A 11 0.67 46.47 -0.29
N LYS A 12 -0.57 45.97 -0.40
CA LYS A 12 -1.27 45.23 0.66
C LYS A 12 -0.81 43.76 0.79
N VAL A 13 -0.08 43.24 -0.18
CA VAL A 13 0.34 41.81 -0.25
C VAL A 13 1.85 41.63 -0.45
N CYS A 14 2.63 42.67 -0.17
CA CYS A 14 4.08 42.65 -0.32
C CYS A 14 4.73 41.97 0.90
N LEU A 15 5.26 40.77 0.72
CA LEU A 15 5.86 39.93 1.77
C LEU A 15 7.23 40.42 2.27
N SER A 16 7.81 41.47 1.68
CA SER A 16 9.16 41.96 2.02
C SER A 16 9.19 43.04 3.11
N LYS A 17 8.14 43.16 3.93
CA LYS A 17 8.00 44.22 4.96
C LYS A 17 7.89 43.71 6.40
N ALA A 18 8.25 42.46 6.66
CA ALA A 18 8.35 41.91 8.01
C ALA A 18 9.82 41.76 8.46
N ALA A 19 10.58 42.84 8.35
CA ALA A 19 11.82 43.01 9.08
C ALA A 19 11.96 44.49 9.41
N GLU A 20 12.27 44.78 10.68
CA GLU A 20 12.54 46.10 11.27
C GLU A 20 11.32 46.93 11.69
N THR A 21 11.02 46.96 12.98
CA THR A 21 11.46 48.07 13.84
C THR A 21 11.08 47.88 15.32
N ASN A 22 12.10 48.03 16.16
CA ASN A 22 12.03 48.29 17.60
C ASN A 22 11.34 49.64 17.90
N ARG A 23 10.50 49.74 18.95
CA ARG A 23 10.47 50.87 19.89
C ARG A 23 9.60 50.60 21.14
N LYS A 24 10.06 51.21 22.24
CA LYS A 24 9.82 50.97 23.67
C LYS A 24 8.51 51.59 24.22
N GLY A 25 7.94 51.00 25.29
CA GLY A 25 6.98 51.64 26.22
C GLY A 25 6.38 50.69 27.28
N LYS A 26 6.62 50.99 28.57
CA LYS A 26 6.25 50.34 29.86
C LYS A 26 4.72 50.17 30.07
N GLN A 27 4.10 49.38 30.99
CA GLN A 27 4.46 48.59 32.18
C GLN A 27 3.21 47.76 32.61
N SER A 28 3.34 46.51 33.10
CA SER A 28 2.63 46.01 34.31
C SER A 28 3.01 44.56 34.71
N HIS A 29 3.55 44.46 35.94
CA HIS A 29 3.62 43.39 36.95
C HIS A 29 3.47 41.86 36.68
N VAL A 30 4.52 41.12 37.14
CA VAL A 30 4.54 39.94 38.07
C VAL A 30 4.01 38.61 37.49
N LYS A 31 4.71 37.46 37.48
CA LYS A 31 5.46 36.74 38.54
C LYS A 31 6.40 35.68 37.93
N GLU A 32 7.55 35.45 38.56
CA GLU A 32 8.57 34.44 38.22
C GLU A 32 8.15 33.00 38.58
N ASN A 33 8.67 32.02 37.84
CA ASN A 33 9.12 30.74 38.39
C ASN A 33 10.21 30.12 37.49
N LYS A 34 11.44 30.06 38.00
CA LYS A 34 12.58 29.33 37.42
C LYS A 34 12.53 27.86 37.86
N PRO A 35 13.01 26.92 37.03
CA PRO A 35 13.74 25.75 37.50
C PRO A 35 15.25 25.97 37.37
N ARG A 36 15.95 25.23 38.21
CA ARG A 36 17.28 25.42 38.77
C ARG A 36 18.36 24.76 37.91
N ALA A 37 19.47 25.45 37.66
CA ALA A 37 20.70 24.88 37.13
C ALA A 37 21.54 24.29 38.28
N ASN A 38 22.20 23.16 38.04
CA ASN A 38 23.39 22.76 38.80
C ASN A 38 24.52 22.47 37.79
N ASN A 39 25.65 23.13 38.05
CA ASN A 39 26.96 23.03 37.41
C ASN A 39 27.56 21.61 37.55
N THR A 40 28.44 21.23 36.63
CA THR A 40 29.92 21.21 36.85
C THR A 40 30.67 20.76 35.59
N ASP A 41 31.63 21.61 35.23
CA ASP A 41 32.98 21.37 34.72
C ASP A 41 33.24 20.70 33.36
N ALA A 42 34.15 21.37 32.65
CA ALA A 42 34.61 21.16 31.29
C ALA A 42 35.75 20.12 31.19
N VAL A 43 36.27 19.98 29.96
CA VAL A 43 37.51 19.27 29.53
C VAL A 43 37.20 17.81 29.12
N GLU A 44 37.51 17.29 27.93
CA GLU A 44 38.38 17.66 26.82
C GLU A 44 37.86 17.02 25.53
N GLN A 45 38.21 17.61 24.39
CA GLN A 45 37.91 17.08 23.06
C GLN A 45 38.62 15.74 22.85
N ASN A 46 37.86 14.70 22.49
CA ASN A 46 38.38 13.62 21.66
C ASN A 46 37.51 13.57 20.40
N SER A 47 38.16 13.47 19.25
CA SER A 47 37.48 13.37 17.96
C SER A 47 36.66 12.08 17.94
N ASP A 48 35.37 12.20 18.18
CA ASP A 48 34.43 11.14 17.88
C ASP A 48 34.41 11.00 16.35
N GLU A 49 35.21 10.08 15.81
CA GLU A 49 34.82 9.40 14.59
C GLU A 49 33.47 8.74 14.91
N GLU A 50 32.37 9.39 14.52
CA GLU A 50 31.03 8.82 14.56
C GLU A 50 31.01 7.58 13.65
N SER A 51 31.43 6.46 14.20
CA SER A 51 31.22 5.15 13.61
C SER A 51 29.74 4.84 13.70
N PHE A 52 29.00 5.20 12.65
CA PHE A 52 27.65 4.72 12.39
C PHE A 52 27.70 3.21 12.12
N SER A 53 27.79 2.42 13.19
CA SER A 53 27.39 1.03 13.10
C SER A 53 25.87 1.02 13.01
N ILE A 54 25.31 0.52 11.90
CA ILE A 54 23.89 0.20 11.81
C ILE A 54 23.67 -1.03 12.70
N HIS A 55 23.70 -0.82 14.01
CA HIS A 55 22.91 -1.66 14.88
C HIS A 55 21.48 -1.20 14.70
N MET A 56 20.60 -2.13 14.36
CA MET A 56 19.17 -1.87 14.27
C MET A 56 18.58 -1.70 15.69
N TYR A 57 19.11 -0.76 16.47
CA TYR A 57 18.44 -0.15 17.60
C TYR A 57 17.90 1.17 17.10
N SER A 58 16.62 1.14 16.76
CA SER A 58 15.84 2.33 16.46
C SER A 58 15.94 3.32 17.63
N VAL A 59 16.61 4.45 17.40
CA VAL A 59 16.32 5.68 18.12
C VAL A 59 14.91 6.08 17.67
N GLY A 60 13.91 5.71 18.48
CA GLY A 60 12.51 6.06 18.25
C GLY A 60 11.68 4.99 17.53
N SER A 61 11.14 4.02 18.30
CA SER A 61 9.85 3.38 18.03
C SER A 61 9.61 2.78 16.61
N THR A 62 10.58 2.12 15.99
CA THR A 62 10.28 1.25 14.83
C THR A 62 10.41 -0.22 15.19
N LYS A 63 9.29 -0.96 15.17
CA LYS A 63 9.25 -2.41 15.41
C LYS A 63 9.96 -3.13 14.26
N THR A 64 11.13 -3.70 14.53
CA THR A 64 11.78 -4.65 13.62
C THR A 64 10.88 -5.88 13.41
N PRO A 65 10.63 -6.32 12.17
CA PRO A 65 9.83 -7.51 11.90
C PRO A 65 10.51 -8.74 12.48
N ARG A 66 9.80 -9.44 13.37
CA ARG A 66 10.27 -10.64 14.07
C ARG A 66 9.31 -11.79 13.88
N ILE A 67 9.86 -13.00 13.86
CA ILE A 67 9.11 -14.24 13.70
C ILE A 67 9.74 -15.35 14.53
N GLU A 68 8.91 -16.17 15.16
CA GLU A 68 9.35 -17.38 15.83
C GLU A 68 9.35 -18.53 14.82
N VAL A 69 10.52 -19.14 14.62
CA VAL A 69 10.69 -20.35 13.81
C VAL A 69 11.22 -21.48 14.68
N ILE A 70 10.97 -22.73 14.29
CA ILE A 70 11.50 -23.88 15.02
C ILE A 70 12.80 -24.34 14.37
N ILE A 71 13.87 -24.39 15.18
CA ILE A 71 15.20 -24.88 14.81
C ILE A 71 15.60 -25.92 15.86
N TYR A 72 15.90 -27.16 15.46
CA TYR A 72 16.23 -28.25 16.42
C TYR A 72 15.20 -28.42 17.55
N LYS A 73 13.90 -28.35 17.21
CA LYS A 73 12.78 -28.42 18.18
C LYS A 73 12.78 -27.30 19.22
N THR A 74 13.55 -26.24 19.01
CA THR A 74 13.59 -25.06 19.87
C THR A 74 12.94 -23.90 19.11
N PRO A 75 11.96 -23.21 19.71
CA PRO A 75 11.46 -21.94 19.17
C PRO A 75 12.54 -20.88 19.27
N VAL A 76 12.85 -20.23 18.14
CA VAL A 76 13.86 -19.18 18.03
C VAL A 76 13.21 -17.95 17.41
N ASN A 77 13.25 -16.84 18.16
CA ASN A 77 12.73 -15.55 17.70
C ASN A 77 13.78 -14.84 16.83
N CYS A 78 13.52 -14.77 15.54
CA CYS A 78 14.41 -14.22 14.53
C CYS A 78 13.88 -12.92 13.95
N ILE A 79 14.79 -12.04 13.55
CA ILE A 79 14.48 -10.91 12.69
C ILE A 79 14.37 -11.42 11.24
N ILE A 80 13.35 -10.93 10.53
CA ILE A 80 13.23 -11.10 9.09
C ILE A 80 14.15 -10.09 8.42
N ASP A 81 15.23 -10.57 7.80
CA ASP A 81 16.22 -9.71 7.14
C ASP A 81 16.30 -10.04 5.65
N SER A 82 15.48 -9.35 4.86
CA SER A 82 15.50 -9.47 3.40
C SER A 82 16.78 -8.91 2.75
N GLY A 83 17.61 -8.19 3.50
CA GLY A 83 18.92 -7.71 3.05
C GLY A 83 20.04 -8.73 3.26
N SER A 84 19.81 -9.79 4.05
CA SER A 84 20.81 -10.81 4.31
C SER A 84 20.72 -11.99 3.33
N SER A 85 21.88 -12.44 2.86
CA SER A 85 22.05 -13.67 2.05
C SER A 85 22.23 -14.93 2.90
N VAL A 86 22.46 -14.78 4.23
CA VAL A 86 22.78 -15.89 5.14
C VAL A 86 21.95 -15.83 6.41
N ASN A 87 21.63 -17.00 6.97
CA ASN A 87 20.99 -17.07 8.29
C ASN A 87 22.08 -17.06 9.36
N VAL A 88 21.87 -16.28 10.42
CA VAL A 88 22.86 -16.10 11.49
C VAL A 88 22.19 -16.25 12.85
N VAL A 89 22.83 -16.97 13.76
CA VAL A 89 22.47 -17.05 15.18
C VAL A 89 23.69 -16.76 16.04
N SER A 90 23.47 -16.21 17.22
CA SER A 90 24.52 -16.03 18.22
C SER A 90 24.93 -17.36 18.86
N ALA A 91 26.11 -17.36 19.49
CA ALA A 91 26.58 -18.50 20.26
C ALA A 91 25.60 -18.86 21.39
N ASP A 92 25.04 -17.87 22.10
CA ASP A 92 24.03 -18.10 23.14
C ASP A 92 22.77 -18.76 22.59
N THR A 93 22.25 -18.30 21.45
CA THR A 93 21.09 -18.93 20.80
C THR A 93 21.40 -20.39 20.46
N PHE A 94 22.56 -20.66 19.89
CA PHE A 94 22.99 -22.02 19.54
C PHE A 94 23.09 -22.93 20.77
N TYR A 95 23.67 -22.46 21.89
CA TYR A 95 23.83 -23.28 23.09
C TYR A 95 22.50 -23.60 23.78
N ASN A 96 21.49 -22.75 23.59
CA ASN A 96 20.12 -22.92 24.09
C ASN A 96 19.25 -23.85 23.22
N LEU A 97 19.77 -24.35 22.08
CA LEU A 97 19.07 -25.37 21.30
C LEU A 97 19.04 -26.70 22.07
N ASN A 98 17.89 -27.38 22.02
CA ASN A 98 17.67 -28.66 22.70
C ASN A 98 18.63 -29.74 22.15
N ASP A 99 18.44 -30.12 20.89
CA ASP A 99 19.19 -31.19 20.21
C ASP A 99 20.38 -30.62 19.40
N LYS A 100 21.19 -29.76 20.03
CA LYS A 100 22.27 -29.03 19.32
C LYS A 100 23.27 -29.97 18.62
N PRO A 101 23.56 -29.76 17.31
CA PRO A 101 24.48 -30.58 16.54
C PRO A 101 25.94 -30.18 16.80
N ARG A 102 26.89 -30.96 16.25
CA ARG A 102 28.26 -30.45 16.06
C ARG A 102 28.28 -29.45 14.91
N LEU A 103 28.97 -28.33 15.10
CA LEU A 103 29.16 -27.33 14.06
C LEU A 103 30.15 -27.82 13.01
N SER A 104 29.78 -27.64 11.75
CA SER A 104 30.66 -27.80 10.60
C SER A 104 31.45 -26.51 10.36
N LYS A 105 32.59 -26.63 9.68
CA LYS A 105 33.42 -25.50 9.30
C LYS A 105 33.67 -25.53 7.80
N ASP A 106 33.74 -24.35 7.20
CA ASP A 106 34.16 -24.15 5.82
C ASP A 106 34.92 -22.82 5.71
N ASN A 107 35.27 -22.44 4.47
CA ASN A 107 36.00 -21.21 4.18
C ASN A 107 35.07 -19.99 3.96
N THR A 108 33.79 -20.07 4.36
CA THR A 108 32.85 -18.96 4.21
C THR A 108 33.24 -17.83 5.15
N ARG A 109 33.28 -16.60 4.61
CA ARG A 109 33.53 -15.37 5.37
C ARG A 109 32.28 -14.51 5.30
N ILE A 110 31.82 -14.01 6.44
CA ILE A 110 30.59 -13.22 6.54
C ILE A 110 30.94 -11.80 7.01
N TYR A 111 30.38 -10.82 6.31
CA TYR A 111 30.60 -9.40 6.58
C TYR A 111 29.26 -8.72 6.81
N VAL A 112 29.25 -7.75 7.74
CA VAL A 112 28.13 -6.80 7.87
C VAL A 112 28.16 -5.85 6.68
N TYR A 113 27.01 -5.30 6.29
CA TYR A 113 26.92 -4.34 5.20
C TYR A 113 27.95 -3.22 5.33
N ASN A 114 28.74 -3.03 4.28
CA ASN A 114 29.81 -2.03 4.19
C ASN A 114 30.89 -2.12 5.30
N SER A 115 31.02 -3.26 5.98
CA SER A 115 32.09 -3.52 6.94
C SER A 115 33.24 -4.29 6.30
N LYS A 116 34.47 -3.87 6.59
CA LYS A 116 35.68 -4.64 6.24
C LYS A 116 36.03 -5.71 7.29
N GLN A 117 35.41 -5.63 8.46
CA GLN A 117 35.64 -6.57 9.55
C GLN A 117 34.75 -7.81 9.37
N GLU A 118 35.39 -8.97 9.33
CA GLU A 118 34.71 -10.27 9.25
C GLU A 118 34.06 -10.63 10.59
N LEU A 119 32.86 -11.20 10.54
CA LEU A 119 32.21 -11.77 11.72
C LEU A 119 32.98 -13.00 12.19
N SER A 120 33.24 -13.09 13.50
CA SER A 120 33.91 -14.23 14.10
C SER A 120 32.99 -15.46 14.14
N LEU A 121 33.17 -16.41 13.21
CA LEU A 121 32.36 -17.62 13.13
C LEU A 121 32.85 -18.73 14.07
N LEU A 122 31.92 -19.42 14.71
CA LEU A 122 32.15 -20.70 15.39
C LEU A 122 32.02 -21.88 14.42
N GLY A 123 31.22 -21.71 13.38
CA GLY A 123 30.93 -22.69 12.35
C GLY A 123 29.51 -22.51 11.80
N PHE A 124 28.98 -23.54 11.17
CA PHE A 124 27.59 -23.56 10.70
C PHE A 124 26.92 -24.90 11.00
N LEU A 125 25.59 -24.89 10.92
CA LEU A 125 24.75 -26.08 10.90
C LEU A 125 23.80 -26.00 9.70
N GLU A 126 23.34 -27.15 9.24
CA GLU A 126 22.33 -27.24 8.19
C GLU A 126 21.20 -28.13 8.70
N ASN A 127 20.00 -27.57 8.81
CA ASN A 127 18.84 -28.30 9.33
C ASN A 127 17.53 -27.71 8.79
N LYS A 128 16.44 -28.46 8.99
CA LYS A 128 15.08 -27.97 8.79
C LYS A 128 14.79 -26.82 9.74
N VAL A 129 14.31 -25.73 9.16
CA VAL A 129 13.66 -24.60 9.83
C VAL A 129 12.18 -24.68 9.47
N SER A 130 11.30 -24.58 10.46
CA SER A 130 9.86 -24.63 10.21
C SER A 130 9.11 -23.43 10.77
N TYR A 131 8.04 -23.07 10.08
CA TYR A 131 7.08 -22.04 10.45
C TYR A 131 5.67 -22.51 10.09
N GLY A 132 4.81 -22.65 11.10
CA GLY A 132 3.45 -23.20 10.90
C GLY A 132 3.51 -24.61 10.30
N LYS A 133 2.98 -24.76 9.07
CA LYS A 133 2.98 -26.03 8.31
C LYS A 133 4.08 -26.11 7.26
N THR A 134 4.88 -25.05 7.09
CA THR A 134 5.93 -24.97 6.08
C THR A 134 7.29 -25.28 6.70
N GLU A 135 8.13 -25.99 5.97
CA GLU A 135 9.51 -26.29 6.36
C GLU A 135 10.47 -26.10 5.19
N THR A 136 11.70 -25.70 5.49
CA THR A 136 12.80 -25.67 4.52
C THR A 136 14.10 -26.07 5.21
N THR A 137 14.98 -26.76 4.50
CA THR A 137 16.38 -26.91 4.94
C THR A 137 17.10 -25.59 4.74
N ALA A 138 17.81 -25.12 5.78
CA ALA A 138 18.58 -23.88 5.73
C ALA A 138 19.95 -24.06 6.40
N LYS A 139 20.97 -23.44 5.81
CA LYS A 139 22.30 -23.28 6.40
C LYS A 139 22.30 -22.08 7.33
N ILE A 140 22.72 -22.29 8.58
CA ILE A 140 22.72 -21.29 9.65
C ILE A 140 24.13 -21.18 10.21
N PHE A 141 24.69 -19.97 10.16
CA PHE A 141 26.01 -19.67 10.70
C PHE A 141 25.91 -19.24 12.16
N VAL A 142 26.81 -19.76 12.99
CA VAL A 142 26.90 -19.41 14.40
C VAL A 142 28.04 -18.41 14.60
N VAL A 143 27.72 -17.20 15.05
CA VAL A 143 28.69 -16.14 15.33
C VAL A 143 29.05 -16.10 16.81
N LYS A 144 30.29 -15.73 17.12
CA LYS A 144 30.72 -15.42 18.49
C LYS A 144 30.01 -14.16 18.99
N GLY A 145 29.76 -14.11 20.30
CA GLY A 145 29.12 -12.97 20.96
C GLY A 145 27.61 -13.11 21.07
N HIS A 146 26.96 -12.00 21.42
CA HIS A 146 25.52 -11.89 21.62
C HIS A 146 24.89 -11.05 20.50
N SER A 147 23.95 -11.62 19.77
CA SER A 147 23.24 -10.93 18.69
C SER A 147 21.85 -11.54 18.50
N THR A 148 20.91 -10.75 18.01
CA THR A 148 19.59 -11.29 17.64
C THR A 148 19.73 -12.18 16.41
N PRO A 149 19.12 -13.38 16.39
CA PRO A 149 19.07 -14.23 15.20
C PRO A 149 18.46 -13.53 13.97
N LEU A 150 19.03 -13.79 12.79
CA LEU A 150 18.59 -13.24 11.50
C LEU A 150 18.22 -14.37 10.54
N LEU A 151 17.07 -14.26 9.88
CA LEU A 151 16.70 -15.10 8.76
C LEU A 151 16.93 -14.36 7.44
N SER A 152 17.66 -15.00 6.54
CA SER A 152 17.95 -14.51 5.20
C SER A 152 16.71 -14.43 4.33
N TYR A 153 16.79 -13.61 3.28
CA TYR A 153 15.79 -13.51 2.21
C TYR A 153 15.36 -14.88 1.68
N ASP A 154 16.32 -15.75 1.35
CA ASP A 154 16.04 -17.07 0.77
C ASP A 154 15.19 -17.94 1.70
N THR A 155 15.56 -18.01 2.99
CA THR A 155 14.82 -18.80 3.98
C THR A 155 13.40 -18.26 4.18
N VAL A 156 13.23 -16.94 4.32
CA VAL A 156 11.89 -16.37 4.59
C VAL A 156 10.96 -16.48 3.38
N VAL A 157 11.49 -16.47 2.15
CA VAL A 157 10.71 -16.75 0.94
C VAL A 157 10.30 -18.22 0.88
N LYS A 158 11.24 -19.15 1.12
CA LYS A 158 10.95 -20.60 1.12
C LYS A 158 9.95 -21.01 2.21
N LEU A 159 9.97 -20.32 3.35
CA LEU A 159 8.97 -20.51 4.41
C LEU A 159 7.61 -19.86 4.10
N GLY A 160 7.50 -19.10 3.01
CA GLY A 160 6.28 -18.37 2.65
C GLY A 160 5.98 -17.17 3.55
N ILE A 161 6.97 -16.69 4.32
CA ILE A 161 6.85 -15.56 5.25
C ILE A 161 6.91 -14.24 4.50
N LEU A 162 7.79 -14.15 3.49
CA LEU A 162 8.00 -12.94 2.70
C LEU A 162 7.69 -13.21 1.22
N HIS A 163 6.90 -12.35 0.61
CA HIS A 163 6.58 -12.41 -0.81
C HIS A 163 6.84 -11.03 -1.45
N ILE A 164 7.71 -10.98 -2.46
CA ILE A 164 7.97 -9.75 -3.23
C ILE A 164 7.01 -9.74 -4.42
N THR A 165 6.15 -8.74 -4.49
CA THR A 165 5.23 -8.54 -5.63
C THR A 165 5.44 -7.17 -6.25
N PHE A 166 5.36 -7.11 -7.58
CA PHE A 166 5.34 -5.87 -8.32
C PHE A 166 3.89 -5.64 -8.78
N SER A 167 3.18 -4.74 -8.09
CA SER A 167 1.81 -4.31 -8.41
C SER A 167 0.72 -5.41 -8.28
N THR A 168 -0.15 -5.25 -7.29
CA THR A 168 -1.42 -5.98 -7.22
C THR A 168 -2.40 -5.39 -8.23
N GLU A 169 -2.31 -5.79 -9.50
CA GLU A 169 -3.55 -6.07 -10.21
C GLU A 169 -4.17 -7.31 -9.57
N MET A 170 -4.96 -7.03 -8.53
CA MET A 170 -5.66 -7.93 -7.64
C MET A 170 -5.94 -9.30 -8.25
N THR A 171 -5.24 -10.32 -7.75
CA THR A 171 -5.41 -11.72 -8.09
C THR A 171 -6.87 -12.14 -7.99
N GLU A 172 -7.62 -11.62 -7.02
CA GLU A 172 -9.06 -11.90 -6.87
C GLU A 172 -9.90 -11.41 -8.05
N THR A 173 -9.67 -10.20 -8.56
CA THR A 173 -10.44 -9.69 -9.70
C THR A 173 -10.09 -10.40 -11.01
N LYS A 174 -8.84 -10.84 -11.20
CA LYS A 174 -8.48 -11.71 -12.33
C LYS A 174 -9.11 -13.09 -12.18
N ILE A 175 -9.02 -13.70 -11.00
CA ILE A 175 -9.65 -15.00 -10.73
C ILE A 175 -11.17 -14.95 -10.98
N ILE A 176 -11.87 -13.91 -10.54
CA ILE A 176 -13.32 -13.80 -10.74
C ILE A 176 -13.65 -13.57 -12.22
N LYS A 177 -12.89 -12.74 -12.93
CA LYS A 177 -13.08 -12.49 -14.37
C LYS A 177 -12.78 -13.73 -15.21
N ASP A 178 -11.74 -14.48 -14.87
CA ASP A 178 -11.33 -15.70 -15.55
C ASP A 178 -12.29 -16.87 -15.25
N LYS A 179 -12.85 -16.90 -14.03
CA LYS A 179 -13.81 -17.93 -13.60
C LYS A 179 -15.23 -17.70 -14.14
N PHE A 180 -15.62 -16.44 -14.34
CA PHE A 180 -16.96 -16.07 -14.83
C PHE A 180 -16.90 -15.08 -16.00
N PRO A 181 -16.17 -15.41 -17.09
CA PRO A 181 -15.98 -14.49 -18.21
C PRO A 181 -17.31 -14.05 -18.83
N GLU A 182 -18.32 -14.92 -18.82
CA GLU A 182 -19.67 -14.66 -19.33
C GLU A 182 -20.43 -13.56 -18.58
N VAL A 183 -20.14 -13.33 -17.30
CA VAL A 183 -20.79 -12.28 -16.49
C VAL A 183 -20.24 -10.90 -16.87
N PHE A 184 -19.00 -10.84 -17.35
CA PHE A 184 -18.31 -9.60 -17.70
C PHE A 184 -18.31 -9.32 -19.21
N GLN A 185 -19.07 -10.10 -19.99
CA GLN A 185 -19.19 -9.93 -21.43
C GLN A 185 -20.61 -9.51 -21.83
N GLY A 186 -20.70 -8.43 -22.61
CA GLY A 186 -21.95 -7.97 -23.20
C GLY A 186 -22.98 -7.42 -22.21
N THR A 187 -24.23 -7.37 -22.65
CA THR A 187 -25.39 -7.00 -21.82
C THR A 187 -26.03 -8.28 -21.30
N SER A 188 -25.89 -8.55 -20.00
CA SER A 188 -26.50 -9.73 -19.38
C SER A 188 -28.03 -9.64 -19.37
N LYS A 189 -28.70 -10.78 -19.49
CA LYS A 189 -30.17 -10.93 -19.44
C LYS A 189 -30.55 -11.92 -18.36
N LEU A 190 -31.58 -11.61 -17.58
CA LEU A 190 -32.18 -12.57 -16.64
C LEU A 190 -33.00 -13.58 -17.46
N LYS A 191 -32.49 -14.81 -17.60
CA LYS A 191 -33.14 -15.89 -18.37
C LYS A 191 -34.04 -16.73 -17.47
N GLY A 192 -35.08 -17.32 -18.06
CA GLY A 192 -35.93 -18.34 -17.41
C GLY A 192 -36.91 -17.82 -16.36
N ASN A 193 -37.13 -16.51 -16.28
CA ASN A 193 -38.07 -15.90 -15.36
C ASN A 193 -39.04 -15.00 -16.12
N GLU A 194 -40.34 -15.22 -15.94
CA GLU A 194 -41.36 -14.27 -16.36
C GLU A 194 -41.56 -13.24 -15.26
N VAL A 195 -41.31 -11.97 -15.57
CA VAL A 195 -41.52 -10.87 -14.63
C VAL A 195 -42.90 -10.28 -14.87
N TYR A 196 -43.78 -10.40 -13.88
CA TYR A 196 -45.09 -9.75 -13.89
C TYR A 196 -45.00 -8.39 -13.19
N LEU A 197 -45.29 -7.32 -13.93
CA LEU A 197 -45.38 -5.97 -13.37
C LEU A 197 -46.81 -5.73 -12.86
N PHE A 198 -46.99 -5.78 -11.54
CA PHE A 198 -48.28 -5.47 -10.92
C PHE A 198 -48.52 -3.95 -10.92
N ILE A 199 -49.53 -3.52 -11.68
CA ILE A 199 -49.97 -2.12 -11.72
C ILE A 199 -51.16 -1.96 -10.75
N GLY A 200 -51.07 -0.99 -9.85
CA GLY A 200 -52.17 -0.69 -8.92
C GLY A 200 -53.43 -0.22 -9.66
N PRO A 201 -54.64 -0.59 -9.19
CA PRO A 201 -55.89 -0.30 -9.89
C PRO A 201 -56.25 1.19 -9.96
N THR A 202 -55.60 2.02 -9.14
CA THR A 202 -55.82 3.47 -9.07
C THR A 202 -54.86 4.27 -9.96
N VAL A 203 -53.93 3.61 -10.65
CA VAL A 203 -52.95 4.29 -11.52
C VAL A 203 -53.62 4.77 -12.79
N VAL A 204 -53.59 6.08 -13.03
CA VAL A 204 -54.04 6.67 -14.29
C VAL A 204 -52.98 6.42 -15.36
N LEU A 205 -53.36 5.66 -16.40
CA LEU A 205 -52.47 5.36 -17.52
C LEU A 205 -52.38 6.58 -18.45
N VAL A 206 -51.16 6.95 -18.84
CA VAL A 206 -50.90 8.15 -19.66
C VAL A 206 -50.21 7.77 -20.96
N ALA A 207 -50.88 8.07 -22.08
CA ALA A 207 -50.30 7.98 -23.41
C ALA A 207 -49.89 9.37 -23.91
N GLN A 208 -48.60 9.66 -23.89
CA GLN A 208 -48.06 10.94 -24.36
C GLN A 208 -47.79 10.91 -25.87
N LYS A 209 -48.03 12.04 -26.55
CA LYS A 209 -47.66 12.20 -27.96
C LYS A 209 -46.13 12.16 -28.13
N HIS A 210 -45.68 11.58 -29.24
CA HIS A 210 -44.25 11.55 -29.58
C HIS A 210 -43.70 12.98 -29.78
N ARG A 211 -42.48 13.24 -29.26
CA ARG A 211 -41.77 14.50 -29.46
C ARG A 211 -41.03 14.47 -30.80
N ARG A 212 -41.13 15.55 -31.58
CA ARG A 212 -40.34 15.69 -32.82
C ARG A 212 -38.86 15.72 -32.48
N LEU A 213 -38.07 14.87 -33.14
CA LEU A 213 -36.62 14.87 -33.05
C LEU A 213 -36.04 15.91 -34.01
N SER A 214 -34.90 16.51 -33.64
CA SER A 214 -34.14 17.37 -34.55
C SER A 214 -33.68 16.56 -35.77
N PHE A 215 -33.71 17.19 -36.95
CA PHE A 215 -33.37 16.53 -38.21
C PHE A 215 -31.95 15.93 -38.16
N SER A 216 -30.99 16.66 -37.59
CA SER A 216 -29.58 16.25 -37.54
C SER A 216 -29.29 14.98 -36.71
N ILE A 217 -30.21 14.55 -35.84
CA ILE A 217 -30.02 13.37 -34.97
C ILE A 217 -30.92 12.21 -35.33
N ARG A 218 -31.87 12.39 -36.27
CA ARG A 218 -32.91 11.40 -36.56
C ARG A 218 -32.32 10.06 -37.00
N ASP A 219 -31.41 10.09 -37.97
CA ASP A 219 -30.81 8.87 -38.53
C ASP A 219 -30.04 8.09 -37.46
N LYS A 220 -29.33 8.80 -36.57
CA LYS A 220 -28.59 8.21 -35.44
C LYS A 220 -29.51 7.56 -34.41
N VAL A 221 -30.67 8.18 -34.14
CA VAL A 221 -31.66 7.60 -33.23
C VAL A 221 -32.27 6.34 -33.87
N GLU A 222 -32.57 6.36 -35.16
CA GLU A 222 -33.06 5.18 -35.88
C GLU A 222 -32.04 4.03 -35.89
N GLU A 223 -30.76 4.32 -36.10
CA GLU A 223 -29.67 3.35 -35.99
C GLU A 223 -29.55 2.79 -34.56
N GLY A 224 -29.61 3.65 -33.55
CA GLY A 224 -29.57 3.26 -32.15
C GLY A 224 -30.72 2.32 -31.77
N LEU A 225 -31.95 2.62 -32.22
CA LEU A 225 -33.12 1.76 -32.01
C LEU A 225 -32.95 0.40 -32.70
N LYS A 226 -32.48 0.37 -33.95
CA LYS A 226 -32.19 -0.88 -34.67
C LYS A 226 -31.14 -1.72 -33.94
N ARG A 227 -30.07 -1.10 -33.45
CA ARG A 227 -29.02 -1.77 -32.65
C ARG A 227 -29.58 -2.37 -31.36
N LEU A 228 -30.43 -1.63 -30.63
CA LEU A 228 -31.07 -2.12 -29.41
C LEU A 228 -32.01 -3.31 -29.69
N GLN A 229 -32.73 -3.28 -30.81
CA GLN A 229 -33.58 -4.40 -31.25
C GLN A 229 -32.74 -5.62 -31.66
N GLN A 230 -31.66 -5.43 -32.43
CA GLN A 230 -30.75 -6.51 -32.84
C GLN A 230 -30.08 -7.19 -31.64
N ASN A 231 -29.75 -6.41 -30.60
CA ASN A 231 -29.22 -6.92 -29.34
C ASN A 231 -30.31 -7.49 -28.42
N ASP A 232 -31.57 -7.46 -28.86
CA ASP A 232 -32.74 -8.00 -28.14
C ASP A 232 -32.89 -7.33 -26.74
N ILE A 233 -32.64 -6.01 -26.69
CA ILE A 233 -32.81 -5.16 -25.49
C ILE A 233 -34.21 -4.54 -25.46
N ILE A 234 -34.75 -4.21 -26.64
CA ILE A 234 -36.11 -3.69 -26.82
C ILE A 234 -36.80 -4.45 -27.94
N GLU A 235 -38.13 -4.46 -27.92
CA GLU A 235 -38.96 -5.11 -28.93
C GLU A 235 -39.96 -4.15 -29.57
N ARG A 236 -40.48 -4.54 -30.74
CA ARG A 236 -41.51 -3.75 -31.42
C ARG A 236 -42.88 -4.14 -30.89
N VAL A 237 -43.59 -3.17 -30.33
CA VAL A 237 -45.01 -3.34 -29.97
C VAL A 237 -45.88 -3.07 -31.20
N THR A 238 -46.81 -3.99 -31.49
CA THR A 238 -47.73 -3.90 -32.65
C THR A 238 -49.16 -3.52 -32.26
N THR A 239 -49.49 -3.58 -30.97
CA THR A 239 -50.80 -3.23 -30.42
C THR A 239 -50.80 -1.86 -29.76
N PRO A 240 -51.94 -1.15 -29.70
CA PRO A 240 -52.04 0.08 -28.93
C PRO A 240 -51.76 -0.17 -27.44
N THR A 241 -50.92 0.65 -26.82
CA THR A 241 -50.65 0.59 -25.39
C THR A 241 -51.25 1.80 -24.66
N PRO A 242 -51.84 1.59 -23.47
CA PRO A 242 -52.43 2.68 -22.69
C PRO A 242 -51.36 3.59 -22.04
N TRP A 243 -50.11 3.13 -21.99
CA TRP A 243 -48.97 3.91 -21.51
C TRP A 243 -47.97 4.13 -22.65
N LEU A 244 -47.67 5.38 -22.95
CA LEU A 244 -46.67 5.77 -23.93
C LEU A 244 -45.84 6.93 -23.38
N SER A 245 -44.53 6.73 -23.32
CA SER A 245 -43.56 7.75 -22.94
C SER A 245 -42.74 8.15 -24.17
N PRO A 246 -42.52 9.46 -24.42
CA PRO A 246 -41.70 9.89 -25.52
C PRO A 246 -40.23 9.54 -25.27
N ILE A 247 -39.51 9.17 -26.33
CA ILE A 247 -38.06 8.94 -26.26
C ILE A 247 -37.33 10.23 -25.84
N VAL A 248 -36.34 10.08 -24.97
CA VAL A 248 -35.40 11.14 -24.58
C VAL A 248 -34.03 10.77 -25.10
N VAL A 249 -33.44 11.66 -25.89
CA VAL A 249 -32.14 11.46 -26.54
C VAL A 249 -31.12 12.36 -25.86
N VAL A 250 -30.08 11.76 -25.26
CA VAL A 250 -29.04 12.49 -24.53
C VAL A 250 -27.69 12.26 -25.23
N PRO A 251 -27.14 13.25 -25.94
CA PRO A 251 -25.82 13.15 -26.56
C PRO A 251 -24.73 12.99 -25.51
N LYS A 252 -23.76 12.10 -25.75
CA LYS A 252 -22.59 11.96 -24.85
C LYS A 252 -21.57 13.10 -25.07
N PRO A 253 -20.92 13.61 -24.01
CA PRO A 253 -20.06 14.82 -24.07
C PRO A 253 -18.88 14.74 -25.06
N ASN A 254 -18.35 13.54 -25.33
CA ASN A 254 -17.11 13.36 -26.11
C ASN A 254 -17.30 12.55 -27.40
N ASN A 255 -18.54 12.24 -27.78
CA ASN A 255 -18.82 11.62 -29.07
C ASN A 255 -20.26 11.97 -29.48
N ALA A 256 -20.42 13.09 -30.19
CA ALA A 256 -21.70 13.53 -30.74
C ALA A 256 -22.32 12.55 -31.76
N ASN A 257 -21.59 11.50 -32.15
CA ASN A 257 -22.05 10.42 -33.02
C ASN A 257 -22.45 9.15 -32.25
N ALA A 258 -22.15 9.04 -30.96
CA ALA A 258 -22.61 7.95 -30.10
C ALA A 258 -23.86 8.37 -29.33
N ILE A 259 -25.03 8.08 -29.92
CA ILE A 259 -26.31 8.08 -29.22
C ILE A 259 -26.53 6.71 -28.57
#